data_AF-A0A0Q6UI94-F1
#
_entry.id   AF-A0A0Q6UI94-F1
#
_cell.length_a   1.000
_cell.length_b   1.000
_cell.length_c   1.000
_cell.angle_alpha   90.00
_cell.angle_beta   90.00
_cell.angle_gamma   90.00
#
_symmetry.space_group_name_H-M   'P 1'
#
loop_
_entity.id
_entity.type
_entity.pdbx_description
1 polymer ?
#
loop_
_entity_poly.entity_id
_entity_poly.type
_entity_poly.pdbx_seq_one_letter_code
_entity_poly.pdbx_strand_id
1 'polypeptide(L)' 'MIEVVQAFDRAHIAELPTDDAAALERKLAAAQARFRDRAGWLQPHQRIAVLRKLAGLVEKSREAFAMLIAR' A
#
# COMPACT_ATOMS: atom_id res chain seq x y z
N MET A 1 -16.32 -1.90 -8.54
CA MET A 1 -15.26 -1.13 -9.20
C MET A 1 -15.50 0.32 -8.86
N ILE A 2 -14.47 1.04 -8.41
CA ILE A 2 -14.50 2.48 -8.19
C ILE A 2 -13.76 3.14 -9.34
N GLU A 3 -14.40 4.10 -9.98
CA GLU A 3 -13.73 4.98 -10.92
C GLU A 3 -12.89 6.01 -10.15
N VAL A 4 -11.61 6.08 -10.50
CA VAL A 4 -10.68 7.09 -10.00
C VAL A 4 -10.50 8.12 -11.09
N VAL A 5 -10.72 9.38 -10.73
CA VAL A 5 -10.63 10.51 -11.66
C VAL A 5 -9.79 11.63 -11.06
N GLN A 6 -9.22 12.44 -11.93
CA GLN A 6 -8.49 13.65 -11.57
C GLN A 6 -9.42 14.67 -10.90
N ALA A 7 -8.97 15.28 -9.81
CA ALA A 7 -9.81 16.20 -9.05
C ALA A 7 -10.10 17.51 -9.81
N PHE A 8 -9.15 17.98 -10.63
CA PHE A 8 -9.22 19.26 -11.33
C PHE A 8 -10.29 19.31 -12.43
N ASP A 9 -10.29 18.33 -13.33
CA ASP A 9 -11.12 18.31 -14.53
C ASP A 9 -11.98 17.04 -14.67
N ARG A 10 -11.94 16.15 -13.67
CA ARG A 10 -12.65 14.86 -13.66
C ARG A 10 -12.20 13.92 -14.77
N ALA A 11 -11.02 14.14 -15.38
CA ALA A 11 -10.46 13.22 -16.34
C ALA A 11 -10.26 11.84 -15.72
N HIS A 12 -10.61 10.79 -16.46
CA HIS A 12 -10.46 9.41 -16.02
C HIS A 12 -8.99 9.06 -15.76
N ILE A 13 -8.69 8.46 -14.62
CA ILE A 13 -7.35 7.95 -14.27
C ILE A 13 -7.33 6.43 -14.37
N ALA A 14 -8.23 5.74 -13.68
CA ALA A 14 -8.28 4.29 -13.65
C ALA A 14 -9.61 3.77 -13.06
N GLU A 15 -9.92 2.50 -13.30
CA GLU A 15 -10.91 1.76 -12.52
C GLU A 15 -10.22 0.79 -11.56
N LEU A 16 -10.62 0.82 -10.29
CA LEU A 16 -10.05 -0.06 -9.27
C LEU A 16 -11.10 -1.01 -8.70
N PRO A 17 -10.75 -2.27 -8.41
CA PRO A 17 -11.62 -3.15 -7.66
C PRO A 17 -11.86 -2.59 -6.25
N THR A 18 -13.08 -2.76 -5.77
CA THR A 18 -13.47 -2.40 -4.40
C THR A 18 -13.48 -3.66 -3.58
N ASP A 19 -12.84 -3.63 -2.41
CA ASP A 19 -12.97 -4.72 -1.47
C ASP A 19 -14.41 -4.79 -0.94
N ASP A 20 -14.96 -6.00 -0.90
CA ASP A 20 -16.20 -6.28 -0.21
C ASP A 20 -15.94 -6.66 1.26
N ALA A 21 -17.02 -6.92 2.01
CA ALA A 21 -16.93 -7.35 3.40
C ALA A 21 -16.08 -8.63 3.56
N ALA A 22 -16.19 -9.58 2.64
CA ALA A 22 -15.42 -10.81 2.70
C ALA A 22 -13.91 -10.57 2.49
N ALA A 23 -13.55 -9.66 1.58
CA ALA A 23 -12.17 -9.25 1.35
C ALA A 23 -11.58 -8.52 2.57
N LEU A 24 -12.38 -7.68 3.21
CA LEU A 24 -12.00 -7.03 4.47
C LEU A 24 -11.68 -8.08 5.55
N GLU A 25 -12.59 -9.02 5.79
CA GLU A 25 -12.40 -10.08 6.79
C GLU A 25 -11.16 -10.92 6.53
N ARG A 26 -10.88 -11.27 5.27
CA ARG A 26 -9.65 -11.99 4.91
C ARG A 26 -8.38 -11.20 5.26
N LYS A 27 -8.36 -9.89 4.98
CA LYS A 27 -7.21 -9.02 5.28
C LYS A 27 -7.00 -8.87 6.78
N LEU A 28 -8.07 -8.68 7.55
CA LEU A 28 -8.01 -8.58 9.01
C LEU A 28 -7.58 -9.90 9.66
N ALA A 29 -8.12 -11.04 9.21
CA ALA A 29 -7.71 -12.35 9.69
C ALA A 29 -6.22 -12.61 9.41
N ALA A 30 -5.73 -12.26 8.21
CA ALA A 30 -4.32 -12.37 7.87
C ALA A 30 -3.43 -11.47 8.77
N ALA A 31 -3.83 -10.21 8.99
CA ALA A 31 -3.11 -9.30 9.87
C ALA A 31 -3.08 -9.80 11.32
N GLN A 32 -4.20 -10.29 11.84
CA GLN A 32 -4.29 -10.87 13.19
C GLN A 32 -3.39 -12.10 13.33
N ALA A 33 -3.42 -13.02 12.35
CA ALA A 33 -2.59 -14.22 12.36
C ALA A 33 -1.09 -13.86 12.38
N ARG A 34 -0.65 -12.91 11.54
CA ARG A 34 0.74 -12.41 11.55
C ARG A 34 1.11 -11.71 12.86
N PHE A 35 0.18 -10.98 13.46
CA PHE A 35 0.42 -10.31 14.73
C PHE A 35 0.55 -11.29 15.90
N ARG A 36 -0.20 -12.38 15.91
CA ARG A 36 -0.13 -13.42 16.94
C ARG A 36 1.13 -14.28 16.83
N ASP A 37 1.60 -14.55 15.61
CA ASP A 37 2.83 -15.28 15.36
C ASP A 37 4.08 -14.41 15.62
N ARG A 38 4.39 -14.18 16.89
CA ARG A 38 5.56 -13.37 17.31
C ARG A 38 6.89 -14.03 16.98
N ALA A 39 6.93 -15.36 16.94
CA ALA A 39 8.15 -16.10 16.61
C ALA A 39 8.57 -15.84 15.14
N GLY A 40 7.61 -15.65 14.24
CA GLY A 40 7.85 -15.27 12.86
C GLY A 40 8.27 -13.80 12.65
N TRP A 41 8.39 -12.99 13.70
CA TRP A 41 8.73 -11.59 13.55
C TRP A 41 10.22 -11.39 13.28
N LEU A 42 10.51 -10.54 12.30
CA LEU A 42 11.85 -10.03 12.07
C LEU A 42 12.35 -9.27 13.31
N GLN A 43 13.64 -9.46 13.61
CA GLN A 43 14.31 -8.73 14.68
C GLN A 43 14.26 -7.21 14.40
N PRO A 44 14.31 -6.34 15.42
CA PRO A 44 14.24 -4.89 15.25
C PRO A 44 15.16 -4.32 14.15
N HIS A 45 16.41 -4.78 14.09
CA HIS A 45 17.39 -4.33 13.10
C HIS A 45 17.05 -4.80 11.66
N GLN A 46 16.38 -5.95 11.51
CA GLN A 46 15.92 -6.44 10.22
C GLN A 46 14.70 -5.64 9.73
N ARG A 47 13.80 -5.26 10.64
CA ARG A 47 12.63 -4.42 10.32
C ARG A 47 13.06 -3.06 9.78
N ILE A 48 14.00 -2.39 10.44
CA ILE A 48 14.52 -1.09 9.94
C ILE A 48 15.30 -1.25 8.63
N ALA A 49 15.98 -2.37 8.39
CA ALA A 49 16.64 -2.63 7.12
C ALA A 49 15.63 -2.71 5.96
N VAL A 50 14.48 -3.38 6.17
CA VAL A 50 13.38 -3.41 5.19
C VAL A 50 12.86 -2.00 4.92
N LEU A 51 12.60 -1.21 5.96
CA LEU A 51 12.09 0.17 5.81
C LEU A 51 13.08 1.09 5.07
N ARG A 52 14.38 0.98 5.35
CA ARG A 52 15.42 1.75 4.63
C ARG A 52 15.51 1.36 3.16
N LYS A 53 15.42 0.05 2.85
CA LYS A 53 15.38 -0.43 1.47
C LYS A 53 14.15 0.12 0.74
N LEU A 54 12.97 0.07 1.38
CA LEU A 54 11.74 0.64 0.84
C LEU A 54 11.89 2.14 0.56
N ALA A 55 12.45 2.91 1.50
CA ALA A 55 12.71 4.33 1.30
C ALA A 55 13.57 4.59 0.06
N GLY A 56 14.62 3.79 -0.16
CA GLY A 56 15.44 3.89 -1.37
C GLY A 56 14.70 3.56 -2.68
N LEU A 57 13.69 2.69 -2.64
CA LEU A 57 12.83 2.40 -3.80
C LEU A 57 11.85 3.55 -4.07
N VAL A 58 11.25 4.10 -3.02
CA VAL A 58 10.34 5.24 -3.12
C VAL A 58 11.08 6.48 -3.64
N GLU A 59 12.29 6.74 -3.15
CA GLU A 59 13.12 7.87 -3.61
C GLU A 59 13.40 7.78 -5.12
N LYS A 60 13.76 6.59 -5.62
CA LYS A 60 13.97 6.37 -7.05
C LYS A 60 12.71 6.62 -7.90
N SER A 61 11.53 6.48 -7.31
CA SER A 61 10.24 6.65 -7.98
C SER A 61 9.60 8.01 -7.66
N ARG A 62 10.33 8.91 -6.98
CA ARG A 62 9.80 10.14 -6.40
C ARG A 62 9.10 11.02 -7.43
N GLU A 63 9.71 11.24 -8.59
CA GLU A 63 9.13 12.09 -9.63
C GLU A 63 7.82 11.50 -10.19
N ALA A 64 7.81 10.20 -10.50
CA ALA A 64 6.62 9.51 -10.98
C ALA A 64 5.48 9.55 -9.96
N PHE A 65 5.78 9.31 -8.67
CA PHE A 65 4.78 9.42 -7.61
C PHE A 65 4.31 10.86 -7.40
N ALA A 66 5.21 11.85 -7.45
CA ALA A 66 4.84 13.26 -7.33
C ALA A 66 3.85 13.68 -8.43
N MET A 67 4.12 13.29 -9.68
CA MET A 67 3.22 13.56 -10.80
C MET A 67 1.89 12.82 -10.67
N LEU A 68 1.91 11.57 -10.21
CA LEU A 68 0.67 10.79 -10.01
C LEU A 68 -0.19 11.38 -8.88
N ILE A 69 0.41 11.91 -7.81
CA ILE A 69 -0.30 12.54 -6.70
C ILE A 69 -0.86 13.91 -7.08
N ALA A 70 -0.12 14.67 -7.90
CA ALA A 70 -0.55 15.99 -8.36
C ALA A 70 -1.65 15.93 -9.42
N ARG A 71 -1.82 14.77 -10.06
CA ARG A 71 -2.85 14.52 -11.06
C ARG A 71 -4.19 14.23 -10.39
#